data_AF-A0A5C1B3L4-F1
#
_entry.id   AF-A0A5C1B3L4-F1
#
_cell.length_a   1.000
_cell.length_b   1.000
_cell.length_c   1.000
_cell.angle_alpha   90.00
_cell.angle_beta   90.00
_cell.angle_gamma   90.00
#
_symmetry.space_group_name_H-M   'P 1'
#
loop_
_entity.id
_entity.type
_entity.pdbx_description
1 polymer ?
#
loop_
_entity_poly.entity_id
_entity_poly.type
_entity_poly.pdbx_seq_one_letter_code
_entity_poly.pdbx_strand_id
1 'polypeptide(L)' 'MPFSSLSDPADLARAHAALEAVWNEVKTSVPKSEHERERKRIAYLVAGFAPLALDEEDLKRNVLLHYNQSVLS' A
#
# COMPACT_ATOMS: atom_id res chain seq x y z
N MET A 1 0.95 -7.78 11.68
CA MET A 1 0.01 -7.90 10.53
C MET A 1 -0.30 -6.50 10.05
N PRO A 2 -0.37 -6.23 8.74
CA PRO A 2 -0.85 -4.94 8.24
C PRO A 2 -2.30 -4.72 8.68
N PHE A 3 -2.68 -3.45 8.91
CA PHE A 3 -4.04 -3.01 9.25
C PHE A 3 -4.61 -3.43 10.61
N SER A 4 -3.88 -4.18 11.44
CA SER A 4 -4.40 -4.60 12.76
C SER A 4 -4.70 -3.44 13.72
N SER A 5 -4.19 -2.23 13.42
CA SER A 5 -4.48 -1.00 14.16
C SER A 5 -5.71 -0.24 13.65
N LEU A 6 -6.25 -0.59 12.47
CA LEU A 6 -7.44 0.03 11.91
C LEU A 6 -8.68 -0.65 12.50
N SER A 7 -9.51 0.12 13.21
CA SER A 7 -10.73 -0.39 13.86
C SER A 7 -12.01 0.07 13.17
N ASP A 8 -11.95 1.13 12.37
CA ASP A 8 -13.08 1.58 11.55
C ASP A 8 -13.17 0.69 10.29
N PRO A 9 -14.32 0.04 10.03
CA PRO A 9 -14.55 -0.70 8.79
C PRO A 9 -14.33 0.11 7.51
N ALA A 10 -14.63 1.42 7.53
CA ALA A 10 -14.40 2.30 6.39
C ALA A 10 -12.91 2.52 6.13
N ASP A 11 -12.11 2.69 7.18
CA ASP A 11 -10.65 2.81 7.06
C ASP A 11 -10.01 1.50 6.61
N LEU A 12 -10.51 0.36 7.08
CA LEU A 12 -10.10 -0.96 6.60
C LEU A 12 -10.39 -1.11 5.10
N ALA A 13 -11.61 -0.78 4.67
CA ALA A 13 -11.97 -0.84 3.26
C ALA A 13 -11.07 0.05 2.39
N ARG A 14 -10.84 1.30 2.83
CA ARG A 14 -9.95 2.25 2.16
C ARG A 14 -8.51 1.71 2.05
N ALA A 15 -7.99 1.14 3.14
CA ALA A 15 -6.64 0.58 3.15
C ALA A 15 -6.51 -0.63 2.23
N HIS A 16 -7.52 -1.50 2.17
CA HIS A 16 -7.54 -2.62 1.24
C HIS A 16 -7.64 -2.15 -0.22
N ALA A 17 -8.49 -1.17 -0.53
CA ALA A 17 -8.62 -0.60 -1.85
C ALA A 17 -7.30 0.04 -2.33
N ALA A 18 -6.66 0.85 -1.47
CA ALA A 18 -5.35 1.43 -1.76
C ALA A 18 -4.27 0.36 -1.99
N LEU A 19 -4.24 -0.71 -1.20
CA LEU A 19 -3.30 -1.83 -1.42
C LEU A 19 -3.48 -2.46 -2.80
N GLU A 20 -4.72 -2.77 -3.20
CA GLU A 20 -4.96 -3.34 -4.53
C GLU A 20 -4.60 -2.37 -5.65
N ALA A 21 -4.92 -1.10 -5.50
CA ALA A 21 -4.62 -0.07 -6.49
C ALA A 21 -3.11 0.07 -6.71
N VAL A 22 -2.34 0.23 -5.63
CA VAL A 22 -0.87 0.30 -5.70
C VAL A 22 -0.29 -0.99 -6.27
N TRP A 23 -0.75 -2.16 -5.80
CA TRP A 23 -0.26 -3.44 -6.28
C TRP A 23 -0.50 -3.62 -7.78
N ASN A 24 -1.68 -3.22 -8.28
CA ASN A 24 -2.01 -3.32 -9.69
C ASN A 24 -1.09 -2.48 -10.59
N GLU A 25 -0.57 -1.36 -10.09
CA GLU A 25 0.37 -0.52 -10.82
C GLU A 25 1.78 -1.12 -10.89
N VAL A 26 2.24 -1.77 -9.82
CA VAL A 26 3.65 -2.24 -9.73
C VAL A 26 3.84 -3.73 -10.01
N LYS A 27 2.78 -4.55 -9.94
CA LYS A 27 2.90 -6.02 -10.05
C LYS A 27 3.54 -6.52 -11.35
N THR A 28 3.44 -5.74 -12.43
CA THR A 28 3.98 -6.10 -13.75
C THR A 28 5.50 -5.88 -13.82
N SER A 29 6.05 -4.99 -13.01
CA SER A 29 7.50 -4.76 -12.88
C SER A 29 8.16 -5.63 -11.81
N VAL A 30 7.39 -6.29 -10.94
CA VAL A 30 7.91 -7.18 -9.90
C VAL A 30 7.93 -8.64 -10.39
N PRO A 31 9.05 -9.38 -10.24
CA PRO A 31 9.09 -10.82 -10.55
C PRO A 31 8.07 -11.61 -9.74
N LYS A 32 7.42 -12.60 -10.35
CA LYS A 32 6.38 -13.43 -9.70
C LYS A 32 6.84 -14.07 -8.38
N SER A 33 8.11 -14.46 -8.29
CA SER A 33 8.71 -15.02 -7.07
C SER A 33 8.76 -14.05 -5.90
N GLU A 34 8.70 -12.74 -6.16
CA GLU A 34 8.75 -11.69 -5.15
C GLU A 34 7.37 -11.08 -4.84
N HIS A 35 6.31 -11.52 -5.54
CA HIS A 35 4.98 -10.90 -5.43
C HIS A 35 4.43 -10.88 -4.01
N GLU A 36 4.53 -11.99 -3.28
CA GLU A 36 4.04 -12.05 -1.91
C GLU A 36 4.83 -11.10 -1.00
N ARG A 37 6.15 -11.06 -1.15
CA ARG A 37 7.04 -10.20 -0.36
C ARG A 37 6.73 -8.72 -0.60
N GLU A 38 6.66 -8.31 -1.86
CA GLU A 38 6.41 -6.91 -2.22
C GLU A 38 4.99 -6.47 -1.89
N ARG A 39 3.99 -7.32 -2.14
CA ARG A 39 2.60 -7.01 -1.77
C ARG A 39 2.44 -6.86 -0.26
N LYS A 40 3.10 -7.71 0.53
CA LYS A 40 3.12 -7.59 2.00
C LYS A 40 3.82 -6.29 2.45
N ARG A 41 4.91 -5.91 1.79
CA ARG A 41 5.61 -4.65 2.04
C ARG A 41 4.72 -3.44 1.76
N ILE A 42 4.01 -3.42 0.63
CA ILE A 42 3.05 -2.36 0.29
C ILE A 42 1.95 -2.30 1.36
N ALA A 43 1.44 -3.43 1.84
CA ALA A 43 0.43 -3.43 2.90
C ALA A 43 0.90 -2.74 4.20
N TYR A 44 2.19 -2.88 4.56
CA TYR A 44 2.77 -2.14 5.69
C TYR A 44 2.91 -0.65 5.40
N LEU A 45 3.27 -0.26 4.17
CA LEU A 45 3.30 1.15 3.77
C LEU A 45 1.90 1.76 3.86
N VAL A 46 0.90 1.11 3.26
CA VAL A 46 -0.50 1.57 3.33
C VAL A 46 -0.94 1.74 4.78
N ALA A 47 -0.61 0.79 5.67
CA ALA A 47 -0.96 0.90 7.08
C ALA A 47 -0.29 2.11 7.78
N GLY A 48 0.95 2.42 7.41
CA GLY A 48 1.68 3.58 7.94
C GLY A 48 1.19 4.92 7.41
N PHE A 49 0.73 4.98 6.16
CA PHE A 49 0.22 6.20 5.54
C PHE A 49 -1.28 6.43 5.77
N ALA A 50 -2.06 5.40 6.10
CA ALA A 50 -3.51 5.50 6.26
C ALA A 50 -3.96 6.62 7.22
N PRO A 51 -3.32 6.85 8.39
CA PRO A 51 -3.71 7.94 9.28
C PRO A 51 -3.35 9.35 8.78
N LEU A 52 -2.46 9.45 7.79
CA LEU A 52 -1.95 10.72 7.25
C LEU A 52 -2.70 11.15 5.99
N ALA A 53 -3.39 10.23 5.33
CA ALA A 53 -4.04 10.46 4.06
C ALA A 53 -5.43 11.08 4.25
N LEU A 54 -5.76 12.06 3.40
CA LEU A 54 -7.08 12.69 3.40
C LEU A 54 -8.16 11.77 2.81
N ASP A 55 -7.79 10.98 1.80
CA ASP A 55 -8.67 10.05 1.10
C ASP A 55 -7.87 8.87 0.51
N GLU A 56 -8.57 7.99 -0.23
CA GLU A 56 -7.97 6.81 -0.86
C GLU A 56 -6.91 7.15 -1.92
N GLU A 57 -7.15 8.19 -2.71
CA GLU A 57 -6.25 8.57 -3.81
C GLU A 57 -4.96 9.21 -3.27
N ASP A 58 -5.09 10.03 -2.23
CA ASP A 58 -3.94 10.57 -1.49
C ASP A 58 -3.12 9.44 -0.84
N LEU A 59 -3.80 8.47 -0.20
CA LEU A 59 -3.14 7.29 0.39
C LEU A 59 -2.34 6.51 -0.67
N LYS A 60 -2.98 6.21 -1.79
CA LYS A 60 -2.36 5.52 -2.93
C LYS A 60 -1.14 6.27 -3.43
N ARG A 61 -1.27 7.59 -3.67
CA ARG A 61 -0.18 8.43 -4.18
C ARG A 61 1.02 8.44 -3.23
N ASN A 62 0.78 8.62 -1.93
CA ASN A 62 1.83 8.65 -0.91
C ASN A 62 2.59 7.32 -0.84
N VAL A 63 1.86 6.20 -0.91
CA VAL A 63 2.46 4.87 -0.93
C VAL A 63 3.30 4.65 -2.20
N LEU A 64 2.81 5.03 -3.38
CA LEU A 64 3.56 4.89 -4.65
C LEU A 64 4.85 5.71 -4.66
N LEU A 65 4.77 6.97 -4.20
CA LEU A 65 5.94 7.84 -4.09
C LEU A 65 7.01 7.21 -3.21
N HIS A 66 6.61 6.71 -2.03
CA HIS A 66 7.55 6.07 -1.10
C HIS A 66 8.09 4.74 -1.64
N TYR A 67 7.22 3.91 -2.25
CA TYR A 67 7.61 2.63 -2.83
C TYR A 67 8.67 2.82 -3.92
N ASN A 68 8.46 3.77 -4.84
CA ASN A 68 9.41 4.03 -5.93
C ASN A 68 10.74 4.61 -5.44
N GLN A 69 10.74 5.48 -4.43
CA GLN A 69 11.98 5.98 -3.81
C GLN A 69 12.82 4.86 -3.22
N SER A 70 12.16 3.88 -2.61
CA SER A 70 12.83 2.75 -1.96
C SER A 70 13.36 1.67 -2.92
N VAL A 71 12.92 1.68 -4.19
CA VAL A 71 13.43 0.80 -5.25
C VAL A 71 14.66 1.41 -5.94
N LEU A 72 14.83 2.73 -5.83
CA LEU A 72 15.95 3.48 -6.42
C LEU A 72 17.13 3.68 -5.45
N SER A 73 17.00 3.26 -4.18
CA SER A 73 18.02 3.33 -3.12
C SER A 73 18.67 1.98 -2.88
#